data_AF-A0A7G9Z5M3-F1
#
_entry.id   AF-A0A7G9Z5M3-F1
#
_cell.length_a   1.000
_cell.length_b   1.000
_cell.length_c   1.000
_cell.angle_alpha   90.00
_cell.angle_beta   90.00
_cell.angle_gamma   90.00
#
_symmetry.space_group_name_H-M   'P 1'
#
loop_
_entity.id
_entity.type
_entity.pdbx_description
1 polymer ?
#
loop_
_entity_poly.entity_id
_entity_poly.type
_entity_poly.pdbx_seq_one_letter_code
_entity_poly.pdbx_strand_id
1 'polypeptide(L)'
;MEMVLDVYKRPFDPLYPVVCMDESPKQLIAETRTPIPASPGQPAKHDYEYRRCGMCNIFLACEPLAGTRMVKITERKTQTGLGLFSGRDRRSIRKSEKNNAGDG
;
A
#
# COMPACT_ATOMS: atom_id res chain seq x y z
N MET A 1 2.15 22.62 -7.51
CA MET A 1 1.62 21.25 -7.73
C MET A 1 2.03 20.70 -9.10
N GLU A 2 2.06 21.53 -10.15
CA GLU A 2 2.22 21.07 -11.54
C GLU A 2 3.59 20.45 -11.85
N MET A 3 4.68 21.05 -11.34
CA MET A 3 6.05 20.53 -11.49
C MET A 3 6.24 19.09 -10.97
N VAL A 4 5.43 18.65 -10.00
CA VAL A 4 5.48 17.28 -9.46
C VAL A 4 4.77 16.31 -10.39
N LEU A 5 3.64 16.72 -10.97
CA LEU A 5 2.88 15.90 -11.92
C LEU A 5 3.66 15.65 -13.20
N ASP A 6 4.48 16.61 -13.63
CA ASP A 6 5.33 16.45 -14.81
C ASP A 6 6.42 15.37 -14.62
N VAL A 7 6.78 15.03 -13.38
CA VAL A 7 7.67 13.89 -13.10
C VAL A 7 7.00 12.56 -13.47
N TYR A 8 5.69 12.42 -13.24
CA TYR A 8 4.94 11.22 -13.58
C TYR A 8 4.68 11.06 -15.08
N LYS A 9 4.85 12.14 -15.86
CA LYS A 9 4.72 12.11 -17.32
C LYS A 9 6.03 11.79 -18.05
N ARG A 10 7.14 11.69 -17.32
CA ARG A 10 8.44 11.39 -17.92
C ARG A 10 8.44 9.97 -18.47
N PRO A 11 9.17 9.71 -19.58
CA PRO A 11 9.40 8.35 -20.02
C PRO A 11 10.12 7.57 -18.90
N PHE A 12 9.86 6.27 -18.85
CA PHE A 12 10.54 5.38 -17.93
C PHE A 12 12.06 5.40 -18.20
N ASP A 13 12.84 5.65 -17.16
CA ASP A 13 14.31 5.61 -17.19
C ASP A 13 14.81 4.69 -16.07
N PRO A 14 15.44 3.54 -16.40
CA PRO A 14 15.97 2.61 -15.40
C PRO A 14 17.04 3.20 -14.47
N LEU A 15 17.72 4.26 -14.88
CA LEU A 15 18.73 4.93 -14.03
C LEU A 15 18.09 5.91 -13.04
N TYR A 16 16.87 6.35 -13.33
CA TYR A 16 16.12 7.33 -12.54
C TYR A 16 14.67 6.88 -12.31
N PRO A 17 14.45 5.78 -11.57
CA PRO A 17 13.11 5.27 -11.29
C PRO A 17 12.32 6.29 -10.47
N VAL A 18 11.07 6.52 -10.86
CA VAL A 18 10.14 7.37 -10.12
C VAL A 18 9.45 6.50 -9.08
N VAL A 19 9.75 6.72 -7.80
CA VAL A 19 9.21 5.91 -6.70
C VAL A 19 8.39 6.79 -5.76
N CYS A 20 7.16 6.37 -5.51
CA CYS A 20 6.25 6.95 -4.55
C CYS A 20 6.27 6.12 -3.27
N MET A 21 6.35 6.76 -2.12
CA MET A 21 6.17 6.09 -0.83
C MET A 21 5.01 6.71 -0.07
N ASP A 22 4.22 5.86 0.57
CA ASP A 22 3.14 6.26 1.45
C ASP A 22 3.16 5.46 2.77
N GLU A 23 2.70 6.09 3.84
CA GLU A 23 2.49 5.48 5.14
C GLU A 23 1.09 5.82 5.65
N SER A 24 0.27 4.79 5.81
CA SER A 24 -1.12 4.94 6.21
C SER A 24 -1.47 4.04 7.41
N PRO A 25 -1.84 4.61 8.58
CA PRO A 25 -2.35 3.82 9.69
C PRO A 25 -3.77 3.33 9.39
N LYS A 26 -4.06 2.07 9.71
CA LYS A 26 -5.38 1.47 9.54
C LYS A 26 -5.90 0.96 10.88
N GLN A 27 -7.07 1.45 11.26
CA GLN A 27 -7.81 0.89 12.40
C GLN A 27 -8.38 -0.47 12.04
N LEU A 28 -8.16 -1.44 12.93
CA LEU A 28 -8.73 -2.77 12.87
C LEU A 28 -10.05 -2.77 13.65
N ILE A 29 -11.13 -3.17 12.98
CA ILE A 29 -12.47 -3.27 13.56
C ILE A 29 -13.03 -4.65 13.29
N ALA A 30 -13.78 -5.18 14.25
CA ALA A 30 -14.53 -6.42 14.11
C ALA A 30 -16.01 -6.15 14.37
N GLU A 31 -16.88 -6.87 13.67
CA GLU A 31 -18.31 -6.88 13.97
C GLU A 31 -18.54 -7.50 15.36
N THR A 32 -19.36 -6.85 16.18
CA THR A 32 -19.70 -7.38 17.52
C THR A 32 -20.84 -8.40 17.45
N ARG A 33 -21.71 -8.30 16.44
CA ARG A 33 -22.89 -9.15 16.27
C ARG A 33 -22.90 -9.81 14.91
N THR A 34 -23.37 -11.06 14.85
CA THR A 34 -23.53 -11.79 13.58
C THR A 34 -24.60 -11.11 12.73
N PRO A 35 -24.29 -10.68 11.48
CA PRO A 35 -25.27 -10.05 10.62
C PRO A 35 -26.41 -11.00 10.28
N ILE A 36 -27.62 -10.46 10.18
CA ILE A 36 -28.80 -11.25 9.81
C ILE A 36 -28.76 -11.41 8.28
N PRO A 37 -28.70 -12.66 7.76
CA PRO A 37 -28.60 -12.90 6.34
C PRO A 37 -29.84 -12.38 5.61
N ALA A 38 -29.64 -11.95 4.36
CA ALA A 38 -30.74 -11.54 3.50
C ALA A 38 -31.70 -12.72 3.24
N SER A 39 -33.00 -12.43 3.24
CA SER A 39 -34.04 -13.36 2.79
C SER A 39 -34.76 -12.77 1.57
N PRO A 40 -35.48 -13.57 0.75
CA PRO A 40 -36.19 -13.04 -0.40
C PRO A 40 -37.12 -11.89 -0.02
N GLY A 41 -36.84 -10.69 -0.52
CA GLY A 41 -37.58 -9.47 -0.20
C GLY A 41 -37.10 -8.68 1.03
N GLN A 42 -36.07 -9.14 1.75
CA GLN A 42 -35.44 -8.37 2.83
C GLN A 42 -33.91 -8.27 2.67
N PRO A 43 -33.34 -7.04 2.74
CA PRO A 43 -31.90 -6.87 2.68
C PRO A 43 -31.22 -7.40 3.95
N ALA A 44 -29.93 -7.76 3.82
CA ALA A 44 -29.10 -8.12 4.95
C ALA A 44 -29.04 -6.98 5.97
N LYS A 45 -29.13 -7.31 7.26
CA LYS A 45 -29.06 -6.32 8.34
C LYS A 45 -27.72 -6.44 9.05
N HIS A 46 -26.92 -5.39 8.95
CA HIS A 46 -25.69 -5.22 9.69
C HIS A 46 -25.93 -4.28 10.87
N ASP A 47 -25.34 -4.60 12.01
CA ASP A 47 -25.34 -3.74 13.17
C ASP A 47 -24.24 -2.68 13.04
N TYR A 48 -24.45 -1.51 13.63
CA TYR A 48 -23.47 -0.42 13.66
C TYR A 48 -22.43 -0.60 14.78
N GLU A 49 -22.70 -1.47 15.75
CA GLU A 49 -21.77 -1.77 16.85
C GLU A 49 -20.53 -2.53 16.36
N TYR A 50 -19.35 -1.95 16.57
CA TYR A 50 -18.06 -2.57 16.24
C TYR A 50 -17.12 -2.58 17.44
N ARG A 51 -16.25 -3.59 17.48
CA ARG A 51 -15.16 -3.68 18.44
C ARG A 51 -13.88 -3.11 17.84
N ARG A 52 -13.18 -2.26 18.60
CA ARG A 52 -11.82 -1.81 18.24
C ARG A 52 -10.82 -2.93 18.54
N CYS A 53 -10.13 -3.39 17.50
CA CYS A 53 -9.13 -4.48 17.57
C CYS A 53 -7.69 -3.96 17.49
N GLY A 54 -7.48 -2.66 17.74
CA GLY A 54 -6.19 -2.00 17.63
C GLY A 54 -5.99 -1.30 16.29
N MET A 55 -4.73 -1.08 15.94
CA MET A 55 -4.31 -0.42 14.71
C MET A 55 -3.15 -1.21 14.10
N CYS A 56 -3.07 -1.22 12.78
CA CYS A 56 -1.87 -1.60 12.06
C CYS A 56 -1.38 -0.41 11.21
N ASN A 57 -0.16 -0.50 10.71
CA ASN A 57 0.43 0.50 9.84
C ASN A 57 0.74 -0.14 8.49
N ILE A 58 0.37 0.53 7.41
CA ILE A 58 0.59 0.08 6.04
C ILE A 58 1.63 0.98 5.42
N PHE A 59 2.73 0.39 4.96
CA PHE A 59 3.74 1.05 4.15
C PHE A 59 3.58 0.60 2.71
N LEU A 60 3.52 1.55 1.79
CA LEU A 60 3.43 1.33 0.35
C LEU A 60 4.64 1.98 -0.32
N ALA A 61 5.29 1.23 -1.21
CA ALA A 61 6.19 1.76 -2.22
C ALA A 61 5.63 1.39 -3.59
N CYS A 62 5.57 2.35 -4.51
CA CYS A 62 5.03 2.15 -5.84
C CYS A 62 5.92 2.81 -6.86
N GLU A 63 6.24 2.07 -7.93
CA GLU A 63 6.88 2.60 -9.11
C GLU A 63 5.82 2.67 -10.23
N PRO A 64 5.14 3.82 -10.41
CA PRO A 64 4.02 3.96 -11.33
C PRO A 64 4.40 3.65 -12.79
N LEU A 65 5.62 4.00 -13.22
CA LEU A 65 6.06 3.82 -14.60
C LEU A 65 6.45 2.38 -14.94
N ALA A 66 6.87 1.58 -13.95
CA ALA A 66 7.19 0.17 -14.10
C ALA A 66 6.01 -0.76 -13.73
N GLY A 67 4.94 -0.22 -13.16
CA GLY A 67 3.78 -0.98 -12.72
C GLY A 67 4.02 -1.88 -11.50
N THR A 68 5.11 -1.65 -10.75
CA THR A 68 5.46 -2.46 -9.58
C THR A 68 5.02 -1.78 -8.28
N ARG A 69 4.61 -2.58 -7.30
CA ARG A 69 4.26 -2.09 -5.96
C ARG A 69 4.70 -3.08 -4.89
N MET A 70 5.16 -2.54 -3.76
CA MET A 70 5.51 -3.29 -2.58
C MET A 70 4.70 -2.77 -1.40
N VAL A 71 4.07 -3.68 -0.67
CA VAL A 71 3.29 -3.36 0.53
C VAL A 71 3.88 -4.10 1.72
N LYS A 72 4.03 -3.39 2.84
CA LYS A 72 4.41 -3.99 4.12
C LYS A 72 3.46 -3.52 5.21
N ILE A 73 2.88 -4.48 5.92
CA ILE A 73 2.01 -4.21 7.06
C ILE A 73 2.81 -4.47 8.33
N THR A 74 2.74 -3.54 9.28
CA THR A 74 3.31 -3.71 10.63
C THR A 74 2.22 -3.55 11.66
N GLU A 75 2.33 -4.28 12.78
CA GLU A 75 1.35 -4.20 13.87
C GLU A 75 1.40 -2.86 14.61
N ARG A 76 2.53 -2.16 14.56
CA ARG A 76 2.71 -0.88 15.25
C ARG A 76 3.34 0.14 14.31
N LYS A 77 2.94 1.40 14.48
CA LYS A 77 3.62 2.56 13.90
C LYS A 77 4.83 2.89 14.76
N THR A 78 6.02 2.79 14.19
CA THR A 78 7.28 3.21 14.83
C THR A 78 7.99 4.19 13.91
N GLN A 79 8.61 5.22 14.48
CA GLN A 79 9.33 6.24 13.71
C GLN A 79 10.43 5.63 12.82
N THR A 80 11.12 4.60 13.32
CA THR A 80 12.15 3.86 12.57
C THR A 80 11.58 2.99 11.46
N GLY A 81 10.28 2.66 11.50
CA GLY A 81 9.62 1.76 10.56
C GLY A 81 9.69 2.26 9.13
N LEU A 82 9.43 3.55 8.91
CA LEU A 82 9.47 4.17 7.59
C LEU A 82 10.88 4.15 7.01
N GLY A 83 11.89 4.57 7.77
CA GLY A 83 13.29 4.57 7.30
C GLY A 83 13.80 3.18 6.95
N LEU A 84 13.44 2.15 7.73
CA LEU A 84 13.76 0.76 7.42
C LEU A 84 13.04 0.26 6.17
N PHE A 85 11.80 0.70 5.93
CA PHE A 85 11.05 0.34 4.73
C PHE A 85 11.67 0.95 3.48
N SER A 86 11.97 2.26 3.50
CA SER A 86 12.64 2.96 2.41
C SER A 86 14.02 2.38 2.08
N GLY A 87 14.80 1.99 3.10
CA GLY A 87 16.11 1.34 2.89
C GLY A 87 16.01 -0.10 2.35
N ARG A 88 14.88 -0.79 2.54
CA ARG A 88 14.62 -2.09 1.90
C ARG A 88 14.19 -1.91 0.46
N ASP A 89 13.34 -0.92 0.19
CA ASP A 89 12.79 -0.64 -1.13
C ASP A 89 13.86 -0.31 -2.18
N ARG A 90 14.84 0.55 -1.84
CA ARG A 90 15.99 0.86 -2.71
C ARG A 90 16.75 -0.37 -3.20
N ARG A 91 16.71 -1.48 -2.44
CA ARG A 91 17.37 -2.74 -2.81
C ARG A 91 16.48 -3.66 -3.62
N SER A 92 15.15 -3.60 -3.47
CA SER A 92 14.22 -4.39 -4.30
C SER A 92 14.05 -3.80 -5.69
N ILE A 93 13.94 -2.48 -5.83
CA ILE A 93 13.77 -1.80 -7.13
C ILE A 93 15.02 -2.01 -8.02
N ARG A 94 16.22 -1.89 -7.43
CA ARG A 94 17.48 -2.24 -8.12
C ARG A 94 17.58 -3.70 -8.57
N LYS A 95 16.80 -4.61 -7.97
CA LYS A 95 16.76 -6.02 -8.39
C LYS A 95 15.76 -6.26 -9.52
N SER A 96 14.62 -5.57 -9.54
CA SER A 96 13.68 -5.64 -10.67
C SER A 96 14.27 -5.03 -11.95
N GLU A 97 15.09 -3.97 -11.83
CA GLU A 97 15.86 -3.40 -12.95
C GLU A 97 16.75 -4.44 -13.66
N LYS A 98 17.40 -5.33 -12.90
CA LYS A 98 18.27 -6.38 -13.48
C LYS A 98 17.50 -7.51 -14.14
N ASN A 99 16.28 -7.78 -13.70
CA ASN A 99 15.46 -8.87 -14.23
C ASN A 99 14.70 -8.45 -15.50
N ASN A 100 14.38 -7.16 -15.66
CA ASN A 100 13.71 -6.64 -16.85
C ASN A 100 14.66 -6.26 -17.99
N ALA A 101 15.99 -6.25 -17.76
CA ALA A 101 17.00 -5.97 -18.78
C ALA A 101 17.43 -7.21 -19.60
N GLY A 102 16.73 -8.35 -19.46
CA GLY A 102 17.10 -9.63 -20.08
C GLY A 102 16.15 -10.12 -21.17
N ASP A 103 15.13 -9.35 -21.56
CA ASP A 103 14.17 -9.74 -22.61
C ASP A 103 14.12 -8.63 -23.66
N GLY A 104 15.05 -8.70 -24.61
CA GLY A 104 15.23 -7.76 -25.72
C GLY A 104 16.15 -8.35 -26.78
#